data_AF-A0A645JFQ6-F1
#
_entry.id   AF-A0A645JFQ6-F1
#
_cell.length_a   1.000
_cell.length_b   1.000
_cell.length_c   1.000
_cell.angle_alpha   90.00
_cell.angle_beta   90.00
_cell.angle_gamma   90.00
#
_symmetry.space_group_name_H-M   'P 1'
#
loop_
_entity.id
_entity.type
_entity.pdbx_description
1 polymer ?
#
loop_
_entity_poly.entity_id
_entity_poly.type
_entity_poly.pdbx_seq_one_letter_code
_entity_poly.pdbx_strand_id
1 'polypeptide(L)'
;MDFRFDAHRLSLRGESYPENAAAFYANVIAQLKTYLAQPQEQPIDVQIALAYFNSSSTKMLFNLIEALNEAAQAGRQVDLHWYHDEEDDTLFEFGQELCSDFPALRFMSHPVGPT
;
A
#
# COMPACT_ATOMS: atom_id res chain seq x y z
N MET A 1 -1.11 2.84 11.01
CA MET A 1 -1.56 3.41 9.72
C MET A 1 -1.82 4.88 9.92
N ASP A 2 -1.34 5.72 9.01
CA ASP A 2 -1.52 7.18 9.02
C ASP A 2 -1.96 7.63 7.62
N PHE A 3 -3.28 7.82 7.44
CA PHE A 3 -3.88 8.17 6.15
C PHE A 3 -4.34 9.62 6.21
N ARG A 4 -3.57 10.49 5.56
CA ARG A 4 -3.83 11.92 5.44
C ARG A 4 -4.42 12.20 4.07
N PHE A 5 -5.73 11.98 3.95
CA PHE A 5 -6.46 12.14 2.69
C PHE A 5 -6.47 13.58 2.16
N ASP A 6 -6.46 14.56 3.06
CA ASP A 6 -6.34 16.00 2.75
C ASP A 6 -4.99 16.35 2.10
N ALA A 7 -3.95 15.61 2.45
CA ALA A 7 -2.58 15.79 1.95
C ALA A 7 -2.18 14.74 0.91
N HIS A 8 -3.12 13.89 0.47
CA HIS A 8 -2.90 12.79 -0.47
C HIS A 8 -1.75 11.85 -0.07
N ARG A 9 -1.56 11.62 1.23
CA ARG A 9 -0.48 10.78 1.76
C ARG A 9 -1.02 9.63 2.60
N LEU A 10 -0.69 8.40 2.22
CA LEU A 10 -1.15 7.18 2.88
C LEU A 10 0.06 6.39 3.37
N SER A 11 0.17 6.14 4.68
CA SER A 11 1.29 5.39 5.23
C SER A 11 0.89 4.17 6.05
N LEU A 12 1.52 3.04 5.76
CA LEU A 12 1.46 1.80 6.52
C LEU A 12 2.87 1.47 6.98
N ARG A 13 3.09 1.43 8.30
CA ARG A 13 4.41 1.18 8.89
C ARG A 13 4.28 0.27 10.11
N GLY A 14 5.35 -0.47 10.43
CA GLY A 14 5.41 -1.38 11.57
C GLY A 14 5.08 -2.81 11.16
N GLU A 15 4.12 -3.45 11.82
CA GLU A 15 3.79 -4.84 11.56
C GLU A 15 2.26 -5.01 11.40
N SER A 16 1.83 -6.04 10.66
CA SER A 16 0.41 -6.33 10.45
C SER A 16 0.07 -7.81 10.59
N TYR A 17 -0.36 -8.20 11.79
CA TYR A 17 -0.78 -9.57 12.09
C TYR A 17 -2.04 -9.66 12.99
N PRO A 18 -3.10 -8.88 12.72
CA PRO A 18 -4.35 -9.01 13.46
C PRO A 18 -4.94 -10.42 13.35
N GLU A 19 -5.57 -10.88 14.44
CA GLU A 19 -6.31 -12.16 14.48
C GLU A 19 -7.40 -12.19 13.40
N ASN A 20 -8.08 -11.06 13.18
CA ASN A 20 -9.05 -10.87 12.10
C ASN A 20 -8.67 -9.66 11.23
N ALA A 21 -7.84 -9.90 10.22
CA ALA A 21 -7.41 -8.87 9.27
C ALA A 21 -8.58 -8.24 8.52
N ALA A 22 -9.58 -9.02 8.12
CA ALA A 22 -10.74 -8.47 7.40
C ALA A 22 -11.48 -7.42 8.24
N ALA A 23 -11.75 -7.72 9.52
CA ALA A 23 -12.38 -6.75 10.42
C ALA A 23 -11.50 -5.53 10.69
N PHE A 24 -10.18 -5.74 10.85
CA PHE A 24 -9.22 -4.66 11.09
C PHE A 24 -9.14 -3.68 9.90
N TYR A 25 -9.04 -4.19 8.67
CA TYR A 25 -8.90 -3.38 7.46
C TYR A 25 -10.24 -2.84 6.92
N ALA A 26 -11.39 -3.37 7.35
CA ALA A 26 -12.70 -3.00 6.79
C ALA A 26 -12.94 -1.47 6.76
N ASN A 27 -12.72 -0.80 7.89
CA ASN A 27 -12.93 0.65 7.98
C ASN A 27 -11.88 1.43 7.17
N VAL A 28 -10.65 0.93 7.08
CA VAL A 28 -9.56 1.56 6.32
C VAL A 28 -9.85 1.51 4.82
N ILE A 29 -10.25 0.33 4.32
CA ILE A 29 -10.63 0.12 2.92
C ILE A 29 -11.86 0.96 2.57
N ALA A 30 -12.86 1.03 3.45
CA ALA A 30 -14.05 1.85 3.22
C ALA A 30 -13.69 3.34 3.06
N GLN A 31 -12.88 3.89 3.98
CA GLN A 31 -12.42 5.28 3.89
C GLN A 31 -11.57 5.54 2.64
N LEU A 32 -10.68 4.61 2.29
CA LEU A 32 -9.89 4.70 1.07
C LEU A 32 -10.78 4.78 -0.18
N LYS A 33 -11.77 3.88 -0.30
CA LYS A 33 -12.70 3.89 -1.43
C LYS A 33 -13.50 5.19 -1.53
N THR A 34 -13.97 5.73 -0.40
CA THR A 34 -14.64 7.04 -0.36
C THR A 34 -13.72 8.17 -0.85
N TYR A 35 -12.46 8.15 -0.43
CA TYR A 35 -11.46 9.13 -0.87
C TYR A 35 -11.16 9.01 -2.37
N LEU A 36 -10.99 7.79 -2.89
CA LEU A 36 -10.68 7.54 -4.31
C LEU A 36 -11.84 7.86 -5.25
N ALA A 37 -13.09 7.84 -4.76
CA ALA A 37 -14.26 8.22 -5.55
C ALA A 37 -14.37 9.74 -5.81
N GLN A 38 -13.55 10.56 -5.16
CA GLN A 38 -13.55 12.00 -5.37
C GLN A 38 -12.74 12.37 -6.63
N PRO A 39 -13.28 13.20 -7.54
CA PRO A 39 -12.55 13.64 -8.71
C PRO A 39 -11.41 14.58 -8.28
N GLN A 40 -10.18 14.08 -8.31
CA GLN A 40 -8.97 14.78 -7.91
C GLN A 40 -7.83 14.46 -8.87
N GLU A 41 -7.07 15.48 -9.25
CA GLU A 41 -5.92 15.33 -10.13
C GLU A 41 -4.60 15.16 -9.36
N GLN A 42 -4.61 15.49 -8.06
CA GLN A 42 -3.40 15.43 -7.23
C GLN A 42 -2.91 13.98 -7.10
N PRO A 43 -1.60 13.73 -7.32
CA PRO A 43 -0.99 12.43 -7.09
C PRO A 43 -1.20 11.94 -5.65
N ILE A 44 -1.28 10.63 -5.49
CA ILE A 44 -1.34 9.98 -4.18
C ILE A 44 0.05 9.42 -3.85
N ASP A 45 0.61 9.85 -2.73
CA ASP A 45 1.85 9.32 -2.15
C ASP A 45 1.49 8.18 -1.18
N VAL A 46 1.92 6.96 -1.50
CA VAL A 46 1.66 5.76 -0.71
C VAL A 46 2.98 5.19 -0.21
N GLN A 47 3.13 5.03 1.10
CA GLN A 47 4.36 4.56 1.74
C GLN A 47 4.08 3.32 2.57
N ILE A 48 4.63 2.18 2.16
CA ILE A 48 4.54 0.93 2.89
C ILE A 48 5.92 0.55 3.41
N ALA A 49 6.05 0.50 4.73
CA ALA A 49 7.25 0.10 5.45
C ALA A 49 6.86 -0.90 6.56
N LEU A 50 6.32 -2.04 6.15
CA LEU A 50 5.93 -3.12 7.07
C LEU A 50 7.11 -4.09 7.23
N ALA A 51 7.58 -4.26 8.47
CA ALA A 51 8.63 -5.23 8.82
C ALA A 51 8.11 -6.67 8.86
N TYR A 52 6.79 -6.85 9.03
CA TYR A 52 6.17 -8.17 9.02
C TYR A 52 4.67 -8.05 8.74
N PHE A 53 4.12 -9.02 8.00
CA PHE A 53 2.68 -9.22 7.92
C PHE A 53 2.33 -10.70 7.70
N ASN A 54 1.24 -11.14 8.33
CA ASN A 54 0.77 -12.52 8.17
C ASN A 54 -0.07 -12.71 6.90
N SER A 55 -0.37 -13.97 6.56
CA SER A 55 -1.13 -14.31 5.35
C SER A 55 -2.55 -13.72 5.29
N SER A 56 -3.18 -13.43 6.44
CA SER A 56 -4.50 -12.77 6.45
C SER A 56 -4.37 -11.29 6.08
N SER A 57 -3.30 -10.62 6.52
CA SER A 57 -2.98 -9.24 6.17
C SER A 57 -2.50 -9.09 4.72
N THR A 58 -1.82 -10.10 4.17
CA THR A 58 -1.46 -10.15 2.74
C THR A 58 -2.68 -9.89 1.84
N LYS A 59 -3.78 -10.63 2.07
CA LYS A 59 -5.02 -10.44 1.29
C LYS A 59 -5.56 -9.02 1.39
N MET A 60 -5.45 -8.39 2.56
CA MET A 60 -5.96 -7.03 2.77
C MET A 60 -5.06 -5.98 2.14
N LEU A 61 -3.74 -6.21 2.11
CA LEU A 61 -2.80 -5.38 1.37
C LEU A 61 -3.09 -5.45 -0.12
N PHE A 62 -3.28 -6.64 -0.69
CA PHE A 62 -3.70 -6.79 -2.09
C PHE A 62 -4.98 -5.99 -2.40
N ASN A 63 -6.03 -6.13 -1.59
CA ASN A 63 -7.27 -5.36 -1.79
C ASN A 63 -7.05 -3.83 -1.72
N LEU A 64 -6.12 -3.37 -0.89
CA LEU A 64 -5.79 -1.96 -0.75
C LEU A 64 -5.04 -1.46 -1.99
N ILE A 65 -4.03 -2.21 -2.43
CA ILE A 65 -3.23 -1.89 -3.61
C ILE A 65 -4.07 -1.99 -4.89
N GLU A 66 -4.99 -2.95 -4.99
CA GLU A 66 -5.94 -3.08 -6.10
C GLU A 66 -6.80 -1.82 -6.24
N ALA A 67 -7.39 -1.32 -5.15
CA ALA A 67 -8.19 -0.10 -5.19
C ALA A 67 -7.36 1.13 -5.63
N LEU A 68 -6.10 1.23 -5.20
CA LEU A 68 -5.18 2.28 -5.65
C LEU A 68 -4.84 2.15 -7.14
N ASN A 69 -4.62 0.92 -7.61
CA ASN A 69 -4.33 0.63 -9.00
C ASN A 69 -5.52 0.95 -9.91
N GLU A 70 -6.75 0.68 -9.47
CA GLU A 70 -7.98 1.11 -10.18
C GLU A 70 -8.03 2.64 -10.34
N ALA A 71 -7.68 3.39 -9.29
CA ALA A 71 -7.59 4.85 -9.38
C ALA A 71 -6.50 5.31 -10.35
N ALA A 72 -5.37 4.61 -10.40
CA ALA A 72 -4.30 4.85 -11.36
C ALA A 72 -4.72 4.56 -12.80
N GLN A 73 -5.43 3.47 -13.04
CA GLN A 73 -6.03 3.14 -14.34
C GLN A 73 -7.07 4.19 -14.78
N ALA A 74 -7.78 4.80 -13.83
CA ALA A 74 -8.70 5.91 -14.08
C ALA A 74 -7.99 7.27 -14.32
N GLY A 75 -6.65 7.31 -14.31
CA GLY A 75 -5.85 8.47 -14.68
C GLY A 75 -5.29 9.27 -13.51
N ARG A 76 -5.56 8.87 -12.26
CA ARG A 76 -4.98 9.54 -11.09
C ARG A 76 -3.62 8.96 -10.75
N GLN A 77 -2.55 9.76 -10.79
CA GLN A 77 -1.21 9.26 -10.46
C GLN A 77 -1.16 8.69 -9.02
N VAL A 78 -0.61 7.48 -8.87
CA VAL A 78 -0.33 6.86 -7.57
C VAL A 78 1.13 6.43 -7.53
N ASP A 79 1.87 7.00 -6.59
CA ASP A 79 3.28 6.73 -6.32
C ASP A 79 3.37 5.77 -5.11
N LEU A 80 3.72 4.51 -5.35
CA LEU A 80 3.85 3.47 -4.33
C LEU A 80 5.31 3.27 -3.95
N HIS A 81 5.68 3.77 -2.77
CA HIS A 81 6.97 3.57 -2.13
C HIS A 81 6.95 2.33 -1.24
N TRP A 82 7.70 1.29 -1.64
CA TRP A 82 7.84 0.04 -0.90
C TRP A 82 9.20 0.00 -0.19
N TYR A 83 9.18 0.14 1.13
CA TYR A 83 10.36 0.04 1.98
C TYR A 83 10.45 -1.36 2.57
N HIS A 84 11.59 -2.00 2.39
CA HIS A 84 11.90 -3.34 2.90
C HIS A 84 13.32 -3.38 3.44
N ASP A 85 13.58 -4.29 4.36
CA ASP A 85 14.95 -4.59 4.80
C ASP A 85 15.74 -5.18 3.61
N GLU A 86 16.97 -4.70 3.39
CA GLU A 86 17.80 -5.18 2.27
C GLU A 86 18.21 -6.65 2.40
N GLU A 87 18.14 -7.21 3.61
CA GLU A 87 18.42 -8.62 3.89
C GLU A 87 17.14 -9.50 3.87
N ASP A 88 15.95 -8.91 3.72
CA ASP A 88 14.67 -9.65 3.67
C ASP A 88 14.20 -9.89 2.23
N ASP A 89 14.66 -11.00 1.67
CA ASP A 89 14.27 -11.47 0.33
C ASP A 89 12.74 -11.68 0.22
N THR A 90 12.04 -12.04 1.29
CA THR A 90 10.59 -12.30 1.24
C THR A 90 9.82 -11.00 1.05
N LEU A 91 10.19 -9.94 1.78
CA LEU A 91 9.58 -8.62 1.62
C LEU A 91 9.97 -7.96 0.29
N PHE A 92 11.20 -8.22 -0.20
CA PHE A 92 11.61 -7.79 -1.53
C PHE A 92 10.76 -8.46 -2.62
N GLU A 93 10.66 -9.80 -2.61
CA GLU A 93 9.86 -10.57 -3.57
C GLU A 93 8.39 -10.14 -3.57
N PHE A 94 7.82 -9.88 -2.40
CA PHE A 94 6.46 -9.36 -2.29
C PHE A 94 6.29 -8.00 -2.94
N GLY A 95 7.25 -7.08 -2.75
CA GLY A 95 7.24 -5.79 -3.44
C GLY A 95 7.30 -5.95 -4.97
N GLN A 96 8.08 -6.90 -5.45
CA GLN A 96 8.18 -7.22 -6.88
C GLN A 96 6.88 -7.83 -7.43
N GLU A 97 6.20 -8.67 -6.65
CA GLU A 97 4.86 -9.20 -6.98
C GLU A 97 3.85 -8.05 -7.14
N LEU A 98 3.81 -7.11 -6.18
CA LEU A 98 2.95 -5.93 -6.30
C LEU A 98 3.27 -5.10 -7.56
N CYS A 99 4.55 -4.90 -7.89
CA CYS A 99 4.96 -4.17 -9.08
C CYS A 99 4.51 -4.86 -10.37
N SER A 100 4.53 -6.19 -10.40
CA SER A 100 4.11 -7.00 -11.56
C SER A 100 2.59 -7.01 -11.72
N ASP A 101 1.86 -7.22 -10.63
CA ASP A 101 0.40 -7.40 -10.65
C ASP A 101 -0.37 -6.08 -10.80
N PHE A 102 0.24 -4.96 -10.40
CA PHE A 102 -0.39 -3.63 -10.40
C PHE A 102 0.41 -2.61 -11.24
N PRO A 103 0.53 -2.80 -12.56
CA PRO A 103 1.42 -2.03 -13.42
C PRO A 103 0.99 -0.58 -13.66
N ALA A 104 -0.21 -0.17 -13.24
CA ALA A 104 -0.64 1.24 -13.33
C ALA A 104 -0.03 2.10 -12.21
N LEU A 105 0.45 1.47 -11.14
CA LEU A 105 1.13 2.16 -10.05
C LEU A 105 2.55 2.54 -10.46
N ARG A 106 2.99 3.74 -10.06
CA ARG A 106 4.40 4.11 -10.12
C ARG A 106 5.08 3.50 -8.91
N PHE A 107 5.67 2.33 -9.10
CA PHE A 107 6.33 1.58 -8.03
C PHE A 107 7.78 2.05 -7.82
N MET A 108 8.16 2.29 -6.57
CA MET A 108 9.52 2.59 -6.16
C MET A 108 9.93 1.69 -5.00
N SER A 109 10.90 0.82 -5.24
CA SER A 109 11.50 -0.02 -4.21
C SER A 109 12.60 0.74 -3.45
N HIS A 110 12.56 0.68 -2.12
CA HIS A 110 13.50 1.31 -1.20
C HIS A 110 14.08 0.23 -0.25
N PRO A 111 15.22 -0.39 -0.57
CA PRO A 111 15.94 -1.21 0.40
C PRO A 111 16.45 -0.31 1.53
N VAL A 112 16.29 -0.77 2.78
CA VAL A 112 16.71 -0.06 3.99
C VAL A 112 17.71 -0.95 4.73
N GLY A 113 18.97 -0.52 4.79
CA GLY A 113 20.00 -1.22 5.57
C GLY A 113 19.92 -0.90 7.08
N PRO A 114 20.67 -1.65 7.91
CA PRO A 114 20.74 -1.39 9.34
C PRO A 114 21.31 0.01 9.62
N THR A 115 20.58 0.81 10.40
CA THR A 115 21.02 2.12 10.92
C THR A 115 22.19 2.00 11.90
#